data_AF-A0A382BH35-F1
#
_entry.id   AF-A0A382BH35-F1
#
_cell.length_a   1.000
_cell.length_b   1.000
_cell.length_c   1.000
_cell.angle_alpha   90.00
_cell.angle_beta   90.00
_cell.angle_gamma   90.00
#
_symmetry.space_group_name_H-M   'P 1'
#
loop_
_entity.id
_entity.type
_entity.pdbx_description
1 polymer ?
#
loop_
_entity_poly.entity_id
_entity_poly.type
_entity_poly.pdbx_seq_one_letter_code
_entity_poly.pdbx_strand_id
1 'polypeptide(L)'
;TNKVVKVPEQRLGPFPVMLTSSGVEIDAGSTFAEINLKTRLGPAIVEGDNIWLREDSTAKVDSDLPMMGKHVYNELVTYRGRVSDVNNPDLAAAPAEVIYQSVTSWRAWFQSDGVPGHTTARATGRKVFSVDQLPTDYLAAAQMRHPEIIKDPAAALDAPLSATH
;
A
#
# COMPACT_ATOMS: atom_id res chain seq x y z
N THR A 1 -27.50 10.52 -5.11
CA THR A 1 -28.35 9.39 -5.56
C THR A 1 -28.50 8.44 -4.38
N ASN A 2 -29.71 8.04 -3.99
CA ASN A 2 -29.96 7.13 -2.85
C ASN A 2 -29.71 5.65 -3.20
N LYS A 3 -28.70 5.38 -4.03
CA LYS A 3 -28.38 4.01 -4.47
C LYS A 3 -27.55 3.32 -3.40
N VAL A 4 -28.00 2.14 -2.99
CA VAL A 4 -27.20 1.24 -2.15
C VAL A 4 -26.24 0.49 -3.08
N VAL A 5 -24.94 0.55 -2.78
CA VAL A 5 -23.89 -0.16 -3.52
C VAL A 5 -23.38 -1.34 -2.71
N LYS A 6 -23.10 -2.46 -3.37
CA LYS A 6 -22.41 -3.59 -2.75
C LYS A 6 -20.91 -3.31 -2.81
N VAL A 7 -20.27 -3.22 -1.65
CA VAL A 7 -18.81 -3.12 -1.55
C VAL A 7 -18.21 -4.49 -1.88
N PRO A 8 -17.36 -4.61 -2.91
CA PRO A 8 -16.66 -5.86 -3.19
C PRO A 8 -15.68 -6.15 -2.05
N GLU A 9 -15.70 -7.37 -1.54
CA GLU A 9 -14.62 -7.88 -0.69
C GLU A 9 -13.53 -8.42 -1.62
N GLN A 10 -12.27 -8.06 -1.35
CA GLN A 10 -11.15 -8.57 -2.13
C GLN A 10 -9.87 -8.50 -1.32
N ARG A 11 -9.14 -9.62 -1.28
CA ARG A 11 -7.75 -9.64 -0.83
C ARG A 11 -6.84 -9.25 -2.00
N LEU A 12 -5.97 -8.27 -1.76
CA LEU A 12 -4.93 -7.91 -2.73
C LEU A 12 -3.58 -8.47 -2.24
N GLY A 13 -3.05 -9.44 -2.99
CA GLY A 13 -1.73 -10.03 -2.74
C GLY A 13 -1.69 -11.25 -1.81
N PRO A 14 -0.48 -11.73 -1.48
CA PRO A 14 0.82 -11.10 -1.78
C PRO A 14 1.14 -11.09 -3.28
N PHE A 15 1.75 -10.03 -3.78
CA PHE A 15 2.32 -10.01 -5.14
C PHE A 15 3.75 -9.50 -5.04
N PRO A 16 4.70 -10.11 -5.75
CA PRO A 16 6.09 -9.69 -5.71
C PRO A 16 6.23 -8.32 -6.38
N VAL A 17 7.01 -7.44 -5.75
CA VAL A 17 7.43 -6.16 -6.31
C VAL A 17 8.94 -6.05 -6.20
N MET A 18 9.59 -5.53 -7.23
CA MET A 18 11.02 -5.24 -7.21
C MET A 18 11.23 -3.77 -6.90
N LEU A 19 12.00 -3.48 -5.85
CA LEU A 19 12.39 -2.12 -5.49
C LEU A 19 13.76 -1.82 -6.09
N THR A 20 13.82 -0.80 -6.95
CA THR A 20 15.06 -0.30 -7.55
C THR A 20 15.34 1.14 -7.13
N SER A 21 16.55 1.63 -7.35
CA SER A 21 16.89 3.04 -7.09
C SER A 21 16.11 4.02 -7.97
N SER A 22 15.56 3.55 -9.09
CA SER A 22 14.71 4.32 -10.00
C SER A 22 13.22 4.23 -9.67
N GLY A 23 12.79 3.26 -8.85
CA GLY A 23 11.38 3.09 -8.52
C GLY A 23 10.94 1.65 -8.27
N VAL A 24 9.63 1.45 -8.27
CA VAL A 24 9.01 0.13 -8.12
C VAL A 24 8.75 -0.48 -9.48
N GLU A 25 9.21 -1.71 -9.69
CA GLU A 25 8.88 -2.54 -10.83
C GLU A 25 7.93 -3.67 -10.39
N ILE A 26 6.86 -3.86 -11.16
CA ILE A 26 5.85 -4.90 -10.91
C ILE A 26 5.92 -5.88 -12.06
N ASP A 27 6.13 -7.17 -11.76
CA ASP A 27 6.22 -8.20 -12.79
C ASP A 27 4.89 -8.38 -13.54
N ALA A 28 4.99 -8.47 -14.86
CA ALA A 28 3.85 -8.57 -15.76
C ALA A 28 3.26 -9.99 -15.71
N GLY A 29 2.01 -10.09 -15.23
CA GLY A 29 1.32 -11.36 -14.97
C GLY A 29 0.55 -11.37 -13.63
N SER A 30 0.73 -10.32 -12.83
CA SER A 30 0.17 -10.17 -11.49
C SER A 30 -1.15 -9.38 -11.52
N THR A 31 -2.32 -10.04 -11.41
CA THR A 31 -3.59 -9.48 -10.86
C THR A 31 -4.23 -8.26 -11.59
N PHE A 32 -3.49 -7.46 -12.34
CA PHE A 32 -3.91 -6.26 -13.05
C PHE A 32 -3.73 -6.50 -14.55
N ALA A 33 -4.74 -6.16 -15.35
CA ALA A 33 -4.65 -6.29 -16.80
C ALA A 33 -3.65 -5.28 -17.37
N GLU A 34 -3.62 -4.06 -16.82
CA GLU A 34 -2.62 -3.05 -17.11
C GLU A 34 -2.39 -2.18 -15.87
N ILE A 35 -1.12 -1.90 -15.54
CA ILE A 35 -0.76 -0.90 -14.54
C ILE A 35 0.31 0.03 -15.10
N ASN A 36 -0.02 1.32 -15.22
CA ASN A 36 0.95 2.36 -15.50
C ASN A 36 1.33 3.03 -14.18
N LEU A 37 2.38 2.50 -13.54
CA LEU A 37 2.92 3.02 -12.30
C LEU A 37 4.12 3.94 -12.59
N LYS A 38 4.11 5.13 -11.98
CA LYS A 38 5.24 6.03 -11.94
C LYS A 38 5.52 6.37 -10.49
N THR A 39 6.71 6.03 -10.02
CA THR A 39 7.18 6.37 -8.67
C THR A 39 8.30 7.38 -8.75
N ARG A 40 8.36 8.25 -7.75
CA ARG A 40 9.45 9.20 -7.57
C ARG A 40 9.84 9.23 -6.11
N LEU A 41 11.12 8.99 -5.85
CA LEU A 41 11.71 9.29 -4.57
C LEU A 41 12.19 10.75 -4.57
N GLY A 42 11.73 11.52 -3.59
CA GLY A 42 12.19 12.88 -3.34
C GLY A 42 13.60 12.88 -2.74
N PRO A 43 14.30 14.03 -2.76
CA PRO A 43 15.55 14.14 -2.01
C PRO A 43 15.27 13.90 -0.52
N ALA A 44 16.20 13.23 0.16
CA ALA A 44 16.20 13.18 1.60
C ALA A 44 16.44 14.59 2.16
N ILE A 45 15.55 15.05 3.03
CA ILE A 45 15.76 16.25 3.82
C ILE A 45 16.36 15.80 5.14
N VAL A 46 17.54 16.33 5.49
CA VAL A 46 18.27 15.95 6.70
C VAL A 46 18.44 17.18 7.59
N GLU A 47 18.06 17.06 8.85
CA GLU A 47 18.28 18.08 9.88
C GLU A 47 18.79 17.43 11.16
N GLY A 48 20.10 17.57 11.40
CA GLY A 48 20.79 16.83 12.45
C GLY A 48 20.68 15.32 12.22
N ASP A 49 20.13 14.61 13.20
CA ASP A 49 19.88 13.18 13.10
C ASP A 49 18.51 12.85 12.49
N ASN A 50 17.64 13.83 12.23
CA ASN A 50 16.34 13.56 11.61
C ASN A 50 16.47 13.50 10.09
N ILE A 51 15.79 12.55 9.48
CA ILE A 51 15.65 12.42 8.02
C ILE A 51 14.19 12.31 7.63
N TRP A 52 13.80 13.06 6.60
CA TRP A 52 12.51 12.92 5.93
C TRP A 52 12.74 12.50 4.50
N LEU A 53 12.07 11.45 4.08
CA LEU A 53 12.11 10.93 2.73
C LEU A 53 10.69 10.90 2.17
N ARG A 54 10.49 11.58 1.05
CA ARG A 54 9.21 11.60 0.36
C ARG A 54 9.22 10.59 -0.76
N GLU A 55 8.12 9.86 -0.89
CA GLU A 55 7.80 9.04 -2.04
C GLU A 55 6.48 9.53 -2.63
N ASP A 56 6.45 9.71 -3.95
CA ASP A 56 5.23 9.97 -4.69
C ASP A 56 5.00 8.84 -5.68
N SER A 57 3.77 8.37 -5.80
CA SER A 57 3.39 7.44 -6.83
C SER A 57 2.12 7.90 -7.55
N THR A 58 2.09 7.72 -8.86
CA THR A 58 0.90 7.85 -9.69
C THR A 58 0.68 6.52 -10.40
N ALA A 59 -0.50 5.96 -10.26
CA ALA A 59 -0.92 4.77 -10.97
C ALA A 59 -2.16 5.05 -11.82
N LYS A 60 -2.15 4.56 -13.06
CA LYS A 60 -3.37 4.26 -13.80
C LYS A 60 -3.52 2.75 -13.82
N VAL A 61 -4.64 2.26 -13.33
CA VAL A 61 -4.90 0.82 -13.23
C VAL A 61 -6.07 0.48 -14.13
N ASP A 62 -5.88 -0.58 -14.91
CA ASP A 62 -6.94 -1.32 -15.58
C ASP A 62 -6.92 -2.75 -15.05
N SER A 63 -8.04 -3.18 -14.46
CA SER A 63 -8.14 -4.48 -13.81
C SER A 63 -9.59 -4.95 -13.87
N ASP A 64 -9.75 -6.22 -14.20
CA ASP A 64 -11.06 -6.89 -14.18
C ASP A 64 -11.52 -7.23 -12.75
N LEU A 65 -10.69 -6.97 -11.75
CA LEU A 65 -11.01 -7.28 -10.37
C LEU A 65 -12.04 -6.28 -9.81
N PRO A 66 -13.15 -6.76 -9.22
CA PRO A 66 -14.28 -5.91 -8.83
C PRO A 66 -13.92 -4.77 -7.87
N MET A 67 -12.97 -4.99 -6.95
CA MET A 67 -12.58 -3.97 -5.98
C MET A 67 -11.61 -2.94 -6.58
N MET A 68 -10.73 -3.36 -7.49
CA MET A 68 -9.75 -2.47 -8.12
C MET A 68 -10.39 -1.65 -9.23
N GLY A 69 -10.91 -2.32 -10.26
CA GLY A 69 -11.47 -1.72 -11.46
C GLY A 69 -10.54 -0.71 -12.15
N LYS A 70 -11.11 0.04 -13.10
CA LYS A 70 -10.41 1.17 -13.74
C LYS A 70 -10.36 2.37 -12.80
N HIS A 71 -9.17 2.87 -12.50
CA HIS A 71 -9.02 4.07 -11.67
C HIS A 71 -7.67 4.75 -11.86
N VAL A 72 -7.63 6.02 -11.44
CA VAL A 72 -6.39 6.78 -11.27
C VAL A 72 -6.14 6.95 -9.78
N TYR A 73 -4.91 6.67 -9.37
CA TYR A 73 -4.47 6.73 -7.98
C TYR A 73 -3.22 7.60 -7.90
N ASN A 74 -3.21 8.54 -6.96
CA ASN A 74 -2.02 9.27 -6.57
C ASN A 74 -1.81 9.06 -5.08
N GLU A 75 -0.59 8.71 -4.71
CA GLU A 75 -0.19 8.47 -3.34
C GLU A 75 1.05 9.29 -3.03
N LEU A 76 1.03 9.88 -1.84
CA LEU A 76 2.10 10.71 -1.31
C LEU A 76 2.41 10.18 0.07
N VAL A 77 3.64 9.71 0.24
CA VAL A 77 4.12 9.15 1.51
C VAL A 77 5.34 9.94 1.96
N THR A 78 5.34 10.33 3.23
CA THR A 78 6.54 10.84 3.89
C THR A 78 6.94 9.86 4.97
N TYR A 79 8.17 9.36 4.86
CA TYR A 79 8.84 8.61 5.89
C TYR A 79 9.67 9.55 6.75
N ARG A 80 9.55 9.44 8.07
CA ARG A 80 10.41 10.16 9.03
C ARG A 80 11.18 9.14 9.86
N GLY A 81 12.50 9.27 9.87
CA GLY A 81 13.39 8.37 10.62
C GLY A 81 14.63 9.09 11.12
N ARG A 82 15.67 8.31 11.43
CA ARG A 82 16.98 8.82 11.87
C ARG A 82 18.10 8.50 10.90
N VAL A 83 19.05 9.41 10.76
CA VAL A 83 20.28 9.21 9.99
C VAL A 83 21.13 8.11 10.62
N SER A 84 21.19 8.05 11.96
CA SER A 84 21.87 6.98 12.69
C SER A 84 21.33 5.60 12.34
N ASP A 85 20.00 5.46 12.24
CA ASP A 85 19.35 4.18 11.97
C ASP A 85 19.53 3.76 10.50
N VAL A 86 19.46 4.73 9.57
CA VAL A 86 19.70 4.47 8.14
C VAL A 86 21.13 4.01 7.87
N ASN A 87 22.11 4.51 8.63
CA ASN A 87 23.51 4.12 8.48
C ASN A 87 23.91 2.95 9.38
N ASN A 88 22.98 2.35 10.13
CA ASN A 88 23.29 1.24 11.02
C ASN A 88 23.23 -0.10 10.25
N PRO A 89 24.37 -0.77 10.02
CA PRO A 89 24.39 -2.04 9.28
C PRO A 89 23.77 -3.21 10.05
N ASP A 90 23.55 -3.07 11.36
CA ASP A 90 22.93 -4.11 12.19
C ASP A 90 21.39 -4.11 12.06
N LEU A 91 20.81 -3.09 11.42
CA LEU A 91 19.38 -3.01 11.15
C LEU A 91 19.07 -3.53 9.75
N ALA A 92 18.22 -4.56 9.66
CA ALA A 92 17.70 -5.05 8.38
C ALA A 92 16.88 -3.98 7.63
N ALA A 93 16.24 -3.07 8.37
CA ALA A 93 15.60 -1.87 7.84
C ALA A 93 15.45 -0.80 8.93
N ALA A 94 15.64 0.46 8.56
CA ALA A 94 15.50 1.59 9.48
C ALA A 94 14.03 1.76 9.94
N PRO A 95 13.77 1.92 11.26
CA PRO A 95 12.48 2.35 11.76
C PRO A 95 12.06 3.67 11.12
N ALA A 96 10.77 3.80 10.84
CA ALA A 96 10.23 5.05 10.32
C ALA A 96 8.79 5.24 10.78
N GLU A 97 8.44 6.48 11.07
CA GLU A 97 7.06 6.91 11.00
C GLU A 97 6.66 7.10 9.54
N VAL A 98 5.39 6.84 9.25
CA VAL A 98 4.81 6.89 7.91
C VAL A 98 3.63 7.84 7.95
N ILE A 99 3.68 8.88 7.12
CA ILE A 99 2.59 9.82 6.91
C ILE A 99 2.12 9.62 5.48
N TYR A 100 0.89 9.13 5.34
CA TYR A 100 0.31 8.72 4.08
C TYR A 100 -0.84 9.63 3.68
N GLN A 101 -0.92 9.95 2.40
CA GLN A 101 -2.04 10.62 1.78
C GLN A 101 -2.29 10.03 0.40
N SER A 102 -3.55 10.03 -0.03
CA SER A 102 -3.87 9.70 -1.41
C SER A 102 -5.07 10.46 -1.95
N VAL A 103 -5.11 10.53 -3.28
CA VAL A 103 -6.23 11.00 -4.07
C VAL A 103 -6.53 9.93 -5.11
N THR A 104 -7.75 9.41 -5.13
CA THR A 104 -8.18 8.38 -6.08
C THR A 104 -9.42 8.86 -6.83
N SER A 105 -9.50 8.62 -8.14
CA SER A 105 -10.78 8.74 -8.83
C SER A 105 -11.85 7.88 -8.15
N TRP A 106 -13.13 8.14 -8.43
CA TRP A 106 -14.18 7.22 -8.00
C TRP A 106 -13.84 5.80 -8.42
N ARG A 107 -13.93 4.86 -7.47
CA ARG A 107 -13.89 3.44 -7.80
C ARG A 107 -15.17 3.08 -8.57
N ALA A 108 -15.06 2.19 -9.55
CA ALA A 108 -16.19 1.80 -10.39
C ALA A 108 -17.41 1.33 -9.56
N TRP A 109 -17.18 0.61 -8.45
CA TRP A 109 -18.24 0.14 -7.56
C TRP A 109 -18.96 1.23 -6.76
N PHE A 110 -18.48 2.49 -6.75
CA PHE A 110 -19.27 3.63 -6.24
C PHE A 110 -20.45 3.97 -7.15
N GLN A 111 -20.46 3.54 -8.42
CA GLN A 111 -21.51 3.85 -9.41
C GLN A 111 -21.77 5.37 -9.56
N SER A 112 -20.70 6.16 -9.52
CA SER A 112 -20.71 7.64 -9.58
C SER A 112 -20.43 8.19 -10.99
N ASP A 113 -20.76 7.43 -12.03
CA ASP A 113 -20.54 7.85 -13.42
C ASP A 113 -21.25 9.18 -13.72
N GLY A 114 -20.54 10.08 -14.41
CA GLY A 114 -21.04 11.42 -14.71
C GLY A 114 -21.03 12.40 -13.53
N VAL A 115 -20.58 11.98 -12.34
CA VAL A 115 -20.42 12.85 -11.17
C VAL A 115 -18.94 13.21 -10.99
N PRO A 116 -18.53 14.47 -11.19
CA PRO A 116 -17.16 14.89 -10.95
C PRO A 116 -16.75 14.66 -9.49
N GLY A 117 -15.58 14.05 -9.26
CA GLY A 117 -15.02 13.92 -7.91
C GLY A 117 -13.95 12.84 -7.76
N HIS A 118 -13.51 12.68 -6.51
CA HIS A 118 -12.46 11.76 -6.09
C HIS A 118 -12.61 11.45 -4.59
N THR A 119 -12.03 10.33 -4.15
CA THR A 119 -11.82 10.05 -2.73
C THR A 119 -10.44 10.52 -2.30
N THR A 120 -10.33 10.92 -1.03
CA THR A 120 -9.02 11.13 -0.40
C THR A 120 -8.88 10.23 0.81
N ALA A 121 -7.66 9.81 1.10
CA ALA A 121 -7.34 9.08 2.32
C ALA A 121 -6.12 9.71 3.00
N ARG A 122 -6.06 9.57 4.32
CA ARG A 122 -4.93 10.01 5.14
C ARG A 122 -4.70 8.98 6.24
N ALA A 123 -3.44 8.69 6.51
CA ALA A 123 -3.05 7.83 7.61
C ALA A 123 -1.72 8.29 8.21
N THR A 124 -1.51 7.93 9.47
CA THR A 124 -0.22 8.12 10.15
C THR A 124 0.06 6.88 10.98
N GLY A 125 1.29 6.39 10.92
CA GLY A 125 1.69 5.18 11.60
C GLY A 125 3.20 5.03 11.65
N ARG A 126 3.66 3.80 11.81
CA ARG A 126 5.07 3.44 11.82
C ARG A 126 5.30 2.10 11.12
N LYS A 127 6.52 1.87 10.67
CA LYS A 127 6.96 0.52 10.29
C LYS A 127 6.89 -0.39 11.52
N VAL A 128 6.32 -1.57 11.30
CA VAL A 128 6.30 -2.67 12.27
C VAL A 128 7.12 -3.81 11.69
N PHE A 129 7.83 -4.52 12.56
CA PHE A 129 8.77 -5.58 12.16
C PHE A 129 8.29 -6.97 12.57
N SER A 130 7.17 -7.04 13.27
CA SER A 130 6.58 -8.28 13.76
C SER A 130 5.08 -8.10 14.02
N VAL A 131 4.35 -9.21 14.02
CA VAL A 131 2.88 -9.24 14.17
C VAL A 131 2.41 -8.66 15.50
N ASP A 132 3.16 -8.88 16.58
CA ASP A 132 2.88 -8.37 17.93
C ASP A 132 3.03 -6.85 18.05
N GLN A 133 3.67 -6.18 17.09
CA GLN A 133 3.76 -4.72 17.04
C GLN A 133 2.54 -4.05 16.38
N LEU A 134 1.64 -4.84 15.77
CA LEU A 134 0.41 -4.33 15.18
C LEU A 134 -0.53 -3.75 16.26
N PRO A 135 -1.34 -2.73 15.93
CA PRO A 135 -2.36 -2.23 16.86
C PRO A 135 -3.31 -3.35 17.31
N THR A 136 -3.64 -3.40 18.61
CA THR A 136 -4.44 -4.47 19.21
C THR A 136 -5.76 -4.73 18.47
N ASP A 137 -6.49 -3.68 18.11
CA ASP A 137 -7.77 -3.79 17.43
C ASP A 137 -7.60 -4.32 15.99
N TYR A 138 -6.52 -3.93 15.32
CA TYR A 138 -6.18 -4.47 14.00
C TYR A 138 -5.82 -5.95 14.09
N LEU A 139 -4.98 -6.33 15.07
CA LEU A 139 -4.58 -7.70 15.27
C LEU A 139 -5.80 -8.60 15.57
N ALA A 140 -6.71 -8.16 16.44
CA ALA A 140 -7.95 -8.88 16.73
C ALA A 140 -8.84 -9.04 15.48
N ALA A 141 -8.99 -7.98 14.70
CA ALA A 141 -9.75 -8.00 13.45
C ALA A 141 -9.11 -8.92 12.40
N ALA A 142 -7.79 -8.94 12.30
CA ALA A 142 -7.04 -9.78 11.39
C ALA A 142 -7.07 -11.25 11.81
N GLN A 143 -6.96 -11.55 13.11
CA GLN A 143 -7.11 -12.91 13.64
C GLN A 143 -8.51 -13.47 13.38
N MET A 144 -9.54 -12.63 13.42
CA MET A 144 -10.91 -13.06 13.14
C MET A 144 -11.15 -13.36 11.66
N ARG A 145 -10.56 -12.56 10.75
CA ARG A 145 -10.86 -12.63 9.31
C ARG A 145 -9.86 -13.46 8.50
N HIS A 146 -8.58 -13.40 8.88
CA HIS A 146 -7.46 -14.02 8.18
C HIS A 146 -6.47 -14.66 9.18
N PRO A 147 -6.93 -15.59 10.05
CA PRO A 147 -6.09 -16.21 11.08
C PRO A 147 -4.84 -16.89 10.50
N GLU A 148 -4.92 -17.41 9.28
CA GLU A 148 -3.82 -18.06 8.58
C GLU A 148 -2.65 -17.11 8.29
N ILE A 149 -2.92 -15.84 7.97
CA ILE A 149 -1.88 -14.83 7.74
C ILE A 149 -1.17 -14.49 9.05
N ILE A 150 -1.93 -14.34 10.13
CA ILE A 150 -1.39 -13.95 11.44
C ILE A 150 -0.57 -15.08 12.06
N LYS A 151 -0.99 -16.33 11.83
CA LYS A 151 -0.29 -17.52 12.34
C LYS A 151 1.10 -17.69 11.73
N ASP A 152 1.22 -17.48 10.42
CA ASP A 152 2.49 -17.62 9.71
C ASP A 152 2.59 -16.63 8.52
N PRO A 153 3.01 -15.38 8.79
CA PRO A 153 3.11 -14.36 7.76
C PRO A 153 4.10 -14.72 6.65
N ALA A 154 5.19 -15.43 6.98
CA ALA A 154 6.20 -15.82 6.00
C ALA A 154 5.64 -16.85 5.02
N ALA A 155 5.01 -17.92 5.54
CA ALA A 155 4.36 -18.90 4.69
C ALA A 155 3.22 -18.28 3.84
N ALA A 156 2.51 -17.28 4.38
CA ALA A 156 1.48 -16.57 3.64
C ALA A 156 2.04 -15.73 2.48
N LEU A 157 3.29 -15.24 2.58
CA LEU A 157 4.00 -14.52 1.51
C LEU A 157 4.56 -15.47 0.45
N ASP A 158 5.06 -16.64 0.86
CA ASP A 158 5.66 -17.65 -0.03
C ASP A 158 4.59 -18.49 -0.78
N ALA A 159 3.35 -18.46 -0.32
CA ALA A 159 2.24 -19.17 -0.95
C ALA A 159 2.02 -18.66 -2.39
N PRO A 160 1.66 -19.54 -3.34
CA PRO A 160 1.29 -19.12 -4.69
C PRO A 160 0.16 -18.08 -4.66
N LEU A 161 0.17 -17.15 -5.60
CA LEU A 161 -0.91 -16.19 -5.83
C LEU A 161 -2.26 -16.94 -5.88
N SER A 162 -3.05 -16.89 -4.82
CA SER A 162 -4.39 -17.45 -4.82
C SER A 162 -5.32 -16.42 -5.48
N ALA A 163 -5.60 -16.61 -6.76
CA ALA A 163 -6.62 -15.83 -7.47
C ALA A 163 -8.02 -16.30 -7.06
N THR A 164 -8.47 -16.05 -5.83
CA THR A 164 -9.86 -16.25 -5.34
C THR A 164 -9.92 -15.86 -3.84
N HIS A 165 -10.91 -15.15 -3.30
CA HIS A 165 -12.37 -15.21 -3.50
C HIS A 165 -13.03 -13.83 -3.55
#